data_AF-A0A1A6AQ74-F1
#
_entry.id   AF-A0A1A6AQ74-F1
#
_cell.length_a   1.000
_cell.length_b   1.000
_cell.length_c   1.000
_cell.angle_alpha   90.00
_cell.angle_beta   90.00
_cell.angle_gamma   90.00
#
_symmetry.space_group_name_H-M   'P 1'
#
loop_
_entity.id
_entity.type
_entity.pdbx_description
1 polymer ?
#
loop_
_entity_poly.entity_id
_entity_poly.type
_entity_poly.pdbx_seq_one_letter_code
_entity_poly.pdbx_strand_id
1 'polypeptide(L)'
;MIKKLTLDSTSRNSVYTLRDKISDEIYPVVKSGRTIVILCIGTDRSTGDSLGPIVGDKLKFLMRNRVELYGNLQYPVHAKNLKDIITEINSKYNKPFIIAIDACLGTIQDVGKIIIETKPLTPGSAMKKSLPQVGDLSITGIVNICGAMEFMVLQNTRLFTVMQLADTISKGLYHSILKTIGGKKNTSFFQNIEA
;
A
#
# COMPACT_ATOMS: atom_id res chain seq x y z
N MET A 1 -0.95 17.57 -1.58
CA MET A 1 -1.20 17.01 -0.24
C MET A 1 -2.68 16.70 -0.09
N ILE A 2 -2.99 15.42 0.10
CA ILE A 2 -4.35 14.90 0.25
C ILE A 2 -4.71 14.97 1.74
N LYS A 3 -5.70 15.80 2.10
CA LYS A 3 -6.16 15.90 3.49
C LYS A 3 -6.83 14.62 3.97
N LYS A 4 -7.81 14.14 3.21
CA LYS A 4 -8.47 12.83 3.33
C LYS A 4 -9.41 12.65 2.15
N LEU A 5 -9.27 11.54 1.45
CA LEU A 5 -10.16 11.16 0.35
C LEU A 5 -10.65 9.74 0.59
N THR A 6 -11.96 9.55 0.50
CA THR A 6 -12.59 8.24 0.64
C THR A 6 -13.22 7.84 -0.69
N LEU A 7 -12.94 6.62 -1.14
CA LEU A 7 -13.39 6.07 -2.42
C LEU A 7 -14.07 4.72 -2.20
N ASP A 8 -15.11 4.43 -2.97
CA ASP A 8 -15.76 3.11 -2.96
C ASP A 8 -15.01 2.15 -3.91
N SER A 9 -14.55 0.99 -3.43
CA SER A 9 -13.82 0.04 -4.27
C SER A 9 -14.68 -0.61 -5.37
N THR A 10 -16.01 -0.53 -5.30
CA THR A 10 -16.92 -0.97 -6.38
C THR A 10 -16.99 0.02 -7.54
N SER A 11 -16.65 1.29 -7.29
CA SER A 11 -16.79 2.34 -8.29
C SER A 11 -15.70 2.25 -9.35
N ARG A 12 -16.12 2.22 -10.62
CA ARG A 12 -15.22 2.16 -11.78
C ARG A 12 -14.21 3.32 -11.79
N ASN A 13 -14.60 4.48 -11.25
CA ASN A 13 -13.75 5.67 -11.23
C ASN A 13 -12.67 5.61 -10.15
N SER A 14 -12.78 4.74 -9.15
CA SER A 14 -11.85 4.69 -8.01
C SER A 14 -10.41 4.38 -8.43
N VAL A 15 -10.23 3.51 -9.42
CA VAL A 15 -8.88 3.22 -9.96
C VAL A 15 -8.25 4.45 -10.59
N TYR A 16 -9.02 5.21 -11.38
CA TYR A 16 -8.54 6.43 -12.04
C TYR A 16 -8.23 7.53 -11.03
N THR A 17 -9.12 7.71 -10.04
CA THR A 17 -8.92 8.69 -8.98
C THR A 17 -7.70 8.34 -8.13
N LEU A 18 -7.51 7.07 -7.75
CA LEU A 18 -6.31 6.62 -7.05
C LEU A 18 -5.06 6.86 -7.89
N ARG A 19 -5.07 6.46 -9.17
CA ARG A 19 -3.95 6.70 -10.09
C ARG A 19 -3.55 8.16 -10.07
N ASP A 20 -4.50 9.06 -10.28
CA ASP A 20 -4.19 10.49 -10.45
C ASP A 20 -3.74 11.12 -9.13
N LYS A 21 -4.42 10.81 -8.02
CA LYS A 21 -4.03 11.33 -6.70
C LYS A 21 -2.68 10.83 -6.23
N ILE A 22 -2.37 9.55 -6.42
CA ILE A 22 -1.06 9.01 -6.07
C ILE A 22 0.01 9.61 -7.00
N SER A 23 -0.30 9.78 -8.29
CA SER A 23 0.64 10.36 -9.27
C SER A 23 1.06 11.78 -8.88
N ASP A 24 0.09 12.60 -8.45
CA ASP A 24 0.34 13.97 -8.02
C ASP A 24 1.28 14.03 -6.81
N GLU A 25 1.15 13.09 -5.86
CA GLU A 25 2.01 13.02 -4.67
C GLU A 25 3.40 12.46 -4.98
N ILE A 26 3.52 11.45 -5.87
CA ILE A 26 4.82 10.82 -6.16
C ILE A 26 5.62 11.55 -7.24
N TYR A 27 5.01 12.34 -8.13
CA TYR A 27 5.71 13.07 -9.17
C TYR A 27 6.88 13.95 -8.65
N PRO A 28 6.71 14.80 -7.62
CA PRO A 28 7.82 15.57 -7.05
C PRO A 28 8.89 14.68 -6.39
N VAL A 29 8.50 13.52 -5.84
CA VAL A 29 9.43 12.54 -5.26
C VAL A 29 10.32 11.92 -6.34
N VAL A 30 9.73 11.52 -7.47
CA VAL A 30 10.45 10.99 -8.62
C VAL A 30 11.41 12.04 -9.19
N LYS A 31 10.98 13.30 -9.33
CA LYS A 31 11.81 14.42 -9.79
C LYS A 31 13.01 14.70 -8.88
N SER A 32 12.85 14.52 -7.57
CA SER A 32 13.94 14.66 -6.60
C SER A 32 14.83 13.42 -6.48
N GLY A 33 14.54 12.36 -7.25
CA GLY A 33 15.34 11.14 -7.32
C GLY A 33 15.30 10.27 -6.07
N ARG A 34 14.35 10.51 -5.17
CA ARG A 34 14.15 9.72 -3.94
C ARG A 34 13.53 8.36 -4.27
N THR A 35 13.87 7.35 -3.46
CA THR A 35 13.24 6.03 -3.55
C THR A 35 11.81 6.08 -3.04
N ILE A 36 10.88 5.51 -3.79
CA ILE A 36 9.51 5.25 -3.34
C ILE A 36 9.47 3.85 -2.75
N VAL A 37 9.01 3.74 -1.51
CA VAL A 37 8.87 2.46 -0.82
C VAL A 37 7.39 2.19 -0.63
N ILE A 38 6.89 1.10 -1.19
CA ILE A 38 5.55 0.60 -0.97
C ILE A 38 5.62 -0.37 0.21
N LEU A 39 5.03 0.01 1.34
CA LEU A 39 5.04 -0.79 2.57
C LEU A 39 3.64 -1.35 2.81
N CYS A 40 3.47 -2.63 2.52
CA CYS A 40 2.22 -3.35 2.69
C CYS A 40 2.18 -4.05 4.05
N ILE A 41 1.29 -3.58 4.94
CA ILE A 41 1.20 -4.02 6.33
C ILE A 41 0.01 -4.98 6.49
N GLY A 42 0.23 -6.05 7.24
CA GLY A 42 -0.77 -7.07 7.55
C GLY A 42 -0.18 -8.47 7.66
N THR A 43 -1.03 -9.47 7.83
CA THR A 43 -0.66 -10.90 7.81
C THR A 43 -1.60 -11.71 6.93
N ASP A 44 -1.03 -12.73 6.28
CA ASP A 44 -1.73 -13.80 5.56
C ASP A 44 -2.52 -14.75 6.48
N ARG A 45 -2.32 -14.67 7.81
CA ARG A 45 -2.96 -15.56 8.80
C ARG A 45 -4.31 -15.06 9.31
N SER A 46 -4.76 -13.88 8.89
CA SER A 46 -6.05 -13.28 9.27
C SER A 46 -6.67 -12.65 8.03
N THR A 47 -7.86 -13.08 7.64
CA THR A 47 -8.43 -12.69 6.34
C THR A 47 -8.57 -11.18 6.22
N GLY A 48 -9.12 -10.49 7.23
CA GLY A 48 -9.27 -9.03 7.23
C GLY A 48 -7.94 -8.29 7.27
N ASP A 49 -6.90 -8.87 7.88
CA ASP A 49 -5.56 -8.28 7.97
C ASP A 49 -4.68 -8.64 6.75
N SER A 50 -5.18 -9.43 5.80
CA SER A 50 -4.41 -9.89 4.65
C SER A 50 -4.35 -8.89 3.50
N LEU A 51 -5.03 -7.75 3.61
CA LEU A 51 -5.10 -6.73 2.56
C LEU A 51 -3.71 -6.29 2.09
N GLY A 52 -2.82 -5.90 3.02
CA GLY A 52 -1.46 -5.48 2.69
C GLY A 52 -0.71 -6.58 1.93
N PRO A 53 -0.48 -7.77 2.52
CA PRO A 53 0.21 -8.87 1.85
C PRO A 53 -0.34 -9.22 0.45
N ILE A 54 -1.67 -9.17 0.27
CA ILE A 54 -2.31 -9.41 -1.04
C ILE A 54 -2.00 -8.29 -2.03
N VAL A 55 -2.09 -7.02 -1.60
CA VAL A 55 -1.70 -5.87 -2.44
C VAL A 55 -0.24 -5.98 -2.85
N GLY A 56 0.64 -6.33 -1.91
CA GLY A 56 2.06 -6.54 -2.17
C GLY A 56 2.32 -7.65 -3.18
N ASP A 57 1.66 -8.81 -3.05
CA ASP A 57 1.84 -9.90 -4.02
C ASP A 57 1.37 -9.52 -5.43
N LYS A 58 0.28 -8.73 -5.53
CA LYS A 58 -0.20 -8.15 -6.79
C LYS A 58 0.74 -7.08 -7.38
N LEU A 59 1.65 -6.51 -6.59
CA LEU A 59 2.58 -5.46 -7.02
C LEU A 59 4.03 -5.94 -7.16
N LYS A 60 4.35 -7.19 -6.80
CA LYS A 60 5.74 -7.69 -6.79
C LYS A 60 6.48 -7.61 -8.13
N PHE A 61 5.77 -7.61 -9.26
CA PHE A 61 6.38 -7.47 -10.58
C PHE A 61 6.68 -6.01 -10.95
N LEU A 62 6.22 -5.06 -10.14
CA LEU A 62 6.40 -3.63 -10.35
C LEU A 62 7.81 -3.15 -9.99
N MET A 63 8.58 -3.96 -9.28
CA MET A 63 9.91 -3.61 -8.80
C MET A 63 10.81 -3.15 -9.93
N ARG A 64 11.42 -1.97 -9.72
CA ARG A 64 12.29 -1.29 -10.68
C ARG A 64 13.13 -0.24 -9.96
N ASN A 65 14.04 0.38 -10.71
CA ASN A 65 14.88 1.44 -10.18
C ASN A 65 14.06 2.49 -9.41
N ARG A 66 14.40 2.70 -8.13
CA ARG A 66 13.77 3.64 -7.18
C ARG A 66 12.31 3.35 -6.77
N VAL A 67 11.80 2.14 -7.02
CA VAL A 67 10.54 1.66 -6.46
C VAL A 67 10.82 0.36 -5.74
N GLU A 68 10.57 0.33 -4.44
CA GLU A 68 10.87 -0.77 -3.53
C GLU A 68 9.59 -1.25 -2.85
N LEU A 69 9.47 -2.54 -2.54
CA LEU A 69 8.26 -3.16 -2.00
C LEU A 69 8.62 -4.02 -0.81
N TYR A 70 7.90 -3.78 0.28
CA TYR A 70 7.99 -4.53 1.51
C TYR A 70 6.59 -5.01 1.90
N GLY A 71 6.48 -6.27 2.31
CA GLY A 71 5.20 -6.90 2.58
C GLY A 71 4.61 -7.52 1.33
N ASN A 72 4.55 -8.85 1.31
CA ASN A 72 3.77 -9.63 0.37
C ASN A 72 3.34 -10.94 1.06
N LEU A 73 2.67 -11.85 0.36
CA LEU A 73 2.24 -13.12 0.94
C LEU A 73 3.40 -14.00 1.44
N GLN A 74 4.56 -13.97 0.78
CA GLN A 74 5.73 -14.77 1.16
C GLN A 74 6.50 -14.14 2.35
N TYR A 75 6.58 -12.82 2.39
CA TYR A 75 7.31 -12.03 3.39
C TYR A 75 6.38 -10.94 3.96
N PRO A 76 5.43 -11.30 4.84
CA PRO A 76 4.50 -10.34 5.40
C PRO A 76 5.20 -9.35 6.35
N VAL A 77 4.72 -8.11 6.37
CA VAL A 77 5.11 -7.10 7.34
C VAL A 77 3.94 -6.88 8.28
N HIS A 78 4.11 -7.25 9.53
CA HIS A 78 3.08 -7.21 10.57
C HIS A 78 3.63 -6.55 11.84
N ALA A 79 2.78 -6.35 12.85
CA ALA A 79 3.12 -5.67 14.09
C ALA A 79 4.44 -6.14 14.76
N LYS A 80 4.82 -7.43 14.64
CA LYS A 80 6.01 -7.97 15.31
C LYS A 80 7.35 -7.60 14.64
N ASN A 81 7.37 -7.39 13.32
CA ASN A 81 8.59 -7.10 12.55
C ASN A 81 8.62 -5.69 11.95
N LEU A 82 7.51 -4.94 12.06
CA LEU A 82 7.38 -3.60 11.47
C LEU A 82 8.51 -2.64 11.87
N LYS A 83 8.91 -2.62 13.16
CA LYS A 83 9.97 -1.74 13.64
C LYS A 83 11.32 -2.01 12.96
N ASP A 84 11.65 -3.29 12.79
CA ASP A 84 12.91 -3.70 12.18
C ASP A 84 12.91 -3.38 10.68
N ILE A 85 11.78 -3.61 10.01
CA ILE A 85 11.59 -3.26 8.58
C ILE A 85 11.69 -1.75 8.35
N ILE A 86 11.10 -0.93 9.23
CA ILE A 86 11.25 0.54 9.15
C ILE A 86 12.71 0.95 9.34
N THR A 87 13.43 0.29 10.25
CA THR A 87 14.85 0.56 10.49
C THR A 87 15.68 0.18 9.26
N GLU A 88 15.41 -0.96 8.64
CA GLU A 88 16.05 -1.40 7.39
C GLU A 88 15.77 -0.42 6.24
N ILE A 89 14.52 0.00 6.04
CA ILE A 89 14.14 0.94 4.99
C ILE A 89 14.92 2.26 5.13
N ASN A 90 14.98 2.80 6.35
CA ASN A 90 15.64 4.07 6.61
C ASN A 90 17.19 3.98 6.57
N SER A 91 17.77 2.81 6.81
CA SER A 91 19.21 2.61 6.68
C SER A 91 19.63 2.36 5.22
N LYS A 92 18.78 1.69 4.44
CA LYS A 92 19.05 1.32 3.04
C LYS A 92 18.81 2.47 2.06
N TYR A 93 17.83 3.33 2.32
CA TYR A 93 17.45 4.40 1.39
C TYR A 93 17.59 5.79 2.03
N ASN A 94 18.16 6.73 1.28
CA ASN A 94 18.25 8.12 1.73
C ASN A 94 16.90 8.83 1.57
N LYS A 95 16.28 9.23 2.69
CA LYS A 95 15.00 9.95 2.75
C LYS A 95 13.95 9.30 1.81
N PRO A 96 13.58 8.03 1.99
CA PRO A 96 12.57 7.40 1.14
C PRO A 96 11.23 8.12 1.26
N PHE A 97 10.36 7.94 0.27
CA PHE A 97 8.95 8.30 0.37
C PHE A 97 8.15 7.01 0.54
N ILE A 98 7.55 6.83 1.71
CA ILE A 98 6.89 5.57 2.09
C ILE A 98 5.39 5.70 1.83
N ILE A 99 4.86 4.82 0.98
CA ILE A 99 3.42 4.61 0.79
C ILE A 99 3.03 3.41 1.64
N ALA A 100 2.37 3.66 2.77
CA ALA A 100 1.96 2.61 3.71
C ALA A 100 0.53 2.15 3.41
N ILE A 101 0.34 0.84 3.34
CA ILE A 101 -0.94 0.19 2.98
C ILE A 101 -1.35 -0.72 4.13
N ASP A 102 -2.58 -0.57 4.62
CA ASP A 102 -3.08 -1.34 5.77
C ASP A 102 -4.59 -1.57 5.66
N ALA A 103 -5.13 -2.48 6.46
CA ALA A 103 -6.56 -2.67 6.63
C ALA A 103 -7.03 -2.06 7.95
N CYS A 104 -8.29 -1.61 7.99
CA CYS A 104 -8.93 -1.26 9.24
C CYS A 104 -10.40 -1.68 9.28
N LEU A 105 -10.96 -1.63 10.48
CA LEU A 105 -12.38 -1.75 10.72
C LEU A 105 -13.03 -0.35 10.72
N GLY A 106 -14.26 -0.25 10.25
CA GLY A 106 -14.96 1.03 10.11
C GLY A 106 -16.47 0.93 10.37
N THR A 107 -17.22 1.94 9.95
CA THR A 107 -18.69 1.88 10.01
C THR A 107 -19.24 0.94 8.94
N ILE A 108 -20.48 0.48 9.09
CA ILE A 108 -21.13 -0.37 8.10
C ILE A 108 -21.22 0.32 6.72
N GLN A 109 -21.44 1.63 6.69
CA GLN A 109 -21.49 2.41 5.45
C GLN A 109 -20.13 2.54 4.79
N ASP A 110 -19.04 2.31 5.52
CA ASP A 110 -17.69 2.48 5.02
C ASP A 110 -17.00 1.17 4.61
N VAL A 111 -17.59 0.02 4.91
CA VAL A 111 -17.06 -1.28 4.46
C VAL A 111 -16.94 -1.30 2.94
N GLY A 112 -15.76 -1.70 2.45
CA GLY A 112 -15.43 -1.70 1.03
C GLY A 112 -14.90 -0.35 0.51
N LYS A 113 -14.76 0.67 1.36
CA LYS A 113 -14.12 1.93 0.99
C LYS A 113 -12.61 1.91 1.22
N ILE A 114 -11.93 2.76 0.46
CA ILE A 114 -10.50 3.02 0.50
C ILE A 114 -10.32 4.47 0.96
N ILE A 115 -9.48 4.68 1.97
CA ILE A 115 -9.09 5.99 2.45
C ILE A 115 -7.66 6.25 1.99
N ILE A 116 -7.41 7.45 1.46
CA ILE A 116 -6.07 7.94 1.13
C ILE A 116 -5.79 9.29 1.80
N GLU A 117 -4.67 9.39 2.50
CA GLU A 117 -4.28 10.54 3.33
C GLU A 117 -2.76 10.77 3.25
N THR A 118 -2.31 12.02 3.07
CA THR A 118 -0.88 12.38 3.19
C THR A 118 -0.53 12.52 4.68
N LYS A 119 -0.60 11.40 5.40
CA LYS A 119 -0.33 11.28 6.84
C LYS A 119 0.19 9.86 7.12
N PRO A 120 1.10 9.70 8.10
CA PRO A 120 1.51 8.37 8.53
C PRO A 120 0.34 7.55 9.08
N LEU A 121 0.38 6.24 8.80
CA LEU A 121 -0.42 5.25 9.49
C LEU A 121 0.02 5.11 10.93
N THR A 122 -0.91 4.68 11.78
CA THR A 122 -0.62 4.14 13.11
C THR A 122 -1.10 2.67 13.11
N PRO A 123 -0.27 1.74 12.62
CA PRO A 123 -0.66 0.34 12.46
C PRO A 123 -1.06 -0.30 13.79
N GLY A 124 -1.95 -1.29 13.75
CA GLY A 124 -2.29 -2.12 14.91
C GLY A 124 -2.99 -1.38 16.04
N SER A 125 -3.84 -0.38 15.74
CA SER A 125 -4.71 0.28 16.72
C SER A 125 -5.56 -0.73 17.53
N ALA A 126 -6.01 -1.82 16.89
CA ALA A 126 -6.72 -2.93 17.53
C ALA A 126 -5.84 -3.76 18.49
N MET A 127 -4.51 -3.65 18.41
CA MET A 127 -3.54 -4.49 19.13
C MET A 127 -2.93 -3.83 20.39
N LYS A 128 -3.36 -2.61 20.77
CA LYS A 128 -2.90 -1.86 21.98
C LYS A 128 -1.38 -1.74 22.16
N LYS A 129 -0.57 -2.00 21.13
CA LYS A 129 0.89 -1.85 21.16
C LYS A 129 1.27 -0.48 20.60
N SER A 130 2.25 0.18 21.22
CA SER A 130 2.87 1.40 20.70
C SER A 130 3.72 1.06 19.49
N LEU A 131 3.10 0.98 18.31
CA LEU A 131 3.79 0.80 17.04
C LEU A 131 4.22 2.15 16.48
N PRO A 132 5.39 2.24 15.84
CA PRO A 132 5.85 3.47 15.22
C PRO A 132 4.89 3.89 14.12
N GLN A 133 4.64 5.20 14.04
CA GLN A 133 3.96 5.79 12.91
C GLN A 133 4.82 5.64 11.64
N VAL A 134 4.18 5.32 10.51
CA VAL A 134 4.90 5.02 9.26
C VAL A 134 4.13 5.48 8.04
N GLY A 135 4.86 5.94 7.02
CA GLY A 135 4.29 6.41 5.76
C GLY A 135 4.26 7.93 5.64
N ASP A 136 4.55 8.43 4.45
CA ASP A 136 4.27 9.80 4.02
C ASP A 136 2.87 9.88 3.39
N LEU A 137 2.47 8.80 2.72
CA LEU A 137 1.14 8.60 2.15
C LEU A 137 0.57 7.30 2.72
N SER A 138 -0.65 7.35 3.22
CA SER A 138 -1.37 6.17 3.72
C SER A 138 -2.52 5.80 2.79
N ILE A 139 -2.71 4.49 2.60
CA ILE A 139 -3.84 3.91 1.89
C ILE A 139 -4.44 2.83 2.80
N THR A 140 -5.65 3.05 3.28
CA THR A 140 -6.32 2.12 4.19
C THR A 140 -7.59 1.55 3.56
N GLY A 141 -7.73 0.23 3.55
CA GLY A 141 -8.98 -0.43 3.15
C GLY A 141 -9.86 -0.76 4.35
N ILE A 142 -11.14 -0.40 4.30
CA ILE A 142 -12.10 -0.74 5.36
C ILE A 142 -12.69 -2.11 5.05
N VAL A 143 -12.15 -3.12 5.72
CA VAL A 143 -12.41 -4.52 5.37
C VAL A 143 -13.67 -5.07 6.03
N ASN A 144 -14.07 -4.51 7.18
CA ASN A 144 -15.25 -4.94 7.93
C ASN A 144 -15.70 -3.87 8.96
N ILE A 145 -16.78 -4.16 9.68
CA ILE A 145 -17.40 -3.29 10.67
C ILE A 145 -16.60 -3.34 11.99
N CYS A 146 -16.40 -2.20 12.63
CA CYS A 146 -15.84 -2.07 13.97
C CYS A 146 -16.88 -2.45 15.04
N GLY A 147 -16.45 -3.01 16.17
CA GLY A 147 -17.35 -3.44 17.24
C GLY A 147 -16.66 -4.29 18.29
N ALA A 148 -17.43 -5.13 18.98
CA ALA A 148 -16.87 -6.06 19.94
C ALA A 148 -16.01 -7.13 19.24
N MET A 149 -14.93 -7.57 19.91
CA MET A 149 -14.05 -8.63 19.43
C MET A 149 -13.41 -8.36 18.06
N GLU A 150 -12.87 -7.16 17.85
CA GLU A 150 -12.22 -6.72 16.59
C GLU A 150 -11.23 -7.74 16.00
N PHE A 151 -10.46 -8.40 16.86
CA PHE A 151 -9.53 -9.46 16.43
C PHE A 151 -10.24 -10.64 15.76
N MET A 152 -11.35 -11.11 16.34
CA MET A 152 -12.17 -12.18 15.76
C MET A 152 -12.87 -11.73 14.48
N VAL A 153 -13.30 -10.47 14.43
CA VAL A 153 -13.89 -9.87 13.22
C VAL A 153 -12.88 -9.88 12.08
N LEU A 154 -11.64 -9.47 12.31
CA LEU A 154 -10.59 -9.53 11.29
C LEU A 154 -10.33 -10.97 10.82
N GLN A 155 -10.26 -11.94 11.74
CA GLN A 155 -10.06 -13.35 11.40
C GLN A 155 -11.20 -13.94 10.53
N ASN A 156 -12.43 -13.45 10.68
CA ASN A 156 -13.61 -13.95 9.97
C ASN A 156 -14.12 -12.98 8.88
N THR A 157 -13.34 -11.96 8.55
CA THR A 157 -13.71 -11.00 7.50
C THR A 157 -13.82 -11.71 6.15
N ARG A 158 -14.81 -11.34 5.33
CA ARG A 158 -15.02 -11.94 4.01
C ARG A 158 -13.83 -11.64 3.10
N LEU A 159 -13.14 -12.70 2.65
CA LEU A 159 -12.03 -12.59 1.69
C LEU A 159 -12.41 -11.82 0.42
N PHE A 160 -13.65 -11.97 -0.05
CA PHE A 160 -14.15 -11.23 -1.22
C PHE A 160 -13.97 -9.71 -1.08
N THR A 161 -14.33 -9.13 0.07
CA THR A 161 -14.17 -7.69 0.34
C THR A 161 -12.69 -7.29 0.29
N VAL A 162 -11.83 -8.11 0.90
CA VAL A 162 -10.39 -7.87 0.94
C VAL A 162 -9.78 -7.93 -0.46
N MET A 163 -10.18 -8.91 -1.28
CA MET A 163 -9.72 -9.05 -2.66
C MET A 163 -10.16 -7.88 -3.53
N GLN A 164 -11.39 -7.39 -3.36
CA GLN A 164 -11.91 -6.24 -4.10
C GLN A 164 -11.14 -4.94 -3.77
N LEU A 165 -10.88 -4.71 -2.48
CA LEU A 165 -10.03 -3.59 -2.03
C LEU A 165 -8.62 -3.73 -2.60
N ALA A 166 -8.03 -4.92 -2.50
CA ALA A 166 -6.68 -5.18 -2.99
C ALA A 166 -6.54 -4.95 -4.49
N ASP A 167 -7.52 -5.37 -5.28
CA ASP A 167 -7.55 -5.16 -6.74
C ASP A 167 -7.60 -3.67 -7.09
N THR A 168 -8.44 -2.89 -6.40
CA THR A 168 -8.58 -1.46 -6.68
C THR A 168 -7.32 -0.69 -6.29
N ILE A 169 -6.77 -0.98 -5.10
CA ILE A 169 -5.55 -0.35 -4.59
C ILE A 169 -4.35 -0.69 -5.49
N SER A 170 -4.14 -1.98 -5.79
CA SER A 170 -3.01 -2.42 -6.61
C SER A 170 -3.08 -1.85 -8.03
N LYS A 171 -4.25 -1.82 -8.68
CA LYS A 171 -4.42 -1.19 -10.01
C LYS A 171 -4.13 0.31 -9.96
N GLY A 172 -4.64 1.03 -8.95
CA GLY A 172 -4.38 2.46 -8.77
C GLY A 172 -2.88 2.77 -8.63
N LEU A 173 -2.18 2.04 -7.76
CA LEU A 173 -0.73 2.15 -7.58
C LEU A 173 0.04 1.78 -8.85
N TYR A 174 -0.31 0.66 -9.47
CA TYR A 174 0.31 0.18 -10.70
C TYR A 174 0.28 1.25 -11.79
N HIS A 175 -0.90 1.79 -12.07
CA HIS A 175 -1.08 2.83 -13.08
C HIS A 175 -0.43 4.16 -12.69
N SER A 176 -0.42 4.50 -11.40
CA SER A 176 0.26 5.71 -10.92
C SER A 176 1.77 5.65 -11.18
N ILE A 177 2.39 4.51 -10.89
CA ILE A 177 3.82 4.32 -11.07
C ILE A 177 4.16 4.27 -12.56
N LEU A 178 3.34 3.61 -13.38
CA LEU A 178 3.51 3.66 -14.84
C LEU A 178 3.40 5.09 -15.39
N LYS A 179 2.42 5.87 -14.93
CA LYS A 179 2.18 7.25 -15.39
C LYS A 179 3.34 8.19 -15.06
N THR A 180 3.98 8.01 -13.90
CA THR A 180 5.01 8.95 -13.40
C THR A 180 6.44 8.51 -13.68
N ILE A 181 6.74 7.21 -13.61
CA ILE A 181 8.09 6.66 -13.79
C ILE A 181 8.27 6.04 -15.19
N GLY A 182 7.19 5.59 -15.82
CA GLY A 182 7.19 4.90 -17.11
C GLY A 182 7.21 3.36 -16.98
N GLY A 183 7.20 2.69 -18.13
CA GLY A 183 7.34 1.23 -18.23
C GLY A 183 8.77 0.75 -17.96
N LYS A 184 8.98 -0.58 -17.87
CA LYS A 184 10.33 -1.16 -17.80
C LYS A 184 11.09 -0.70 -19.06
N LYS A 185 12.20 0.02 -18.87
CA LYS A 185 13.14 0.25 -19.97
C LYS A 185 13.75 -1.10 -20.33
N ASN A 186 13.47 -1.62 -21.52
CA ASN A 186 14.20 -2.74 -22.07
C ASN A 186 15.60 -2.25 -22.45
N THR A 187 16.52 -2.26 -21.48
CA THR A 187 17.92 -1.86 -21.70
C THR A 187 18.68 -2.83 -22.61
N SER A 188 18.06 -3.94 -23.03
CA SER A 188 18.67 -4.97 -23.89
C SER A 188 18.66 -4.67 -25.39
N PHE A 189 18.06 -3.56 -25.86
CA PHE A 189 18.00 -3.28 -27.30
C PHE A 189 19.09 -2.32 -27.81
N PHE A 190 19.76 -1.57 -26.93
CA PHE A 190 20.78 -0.57 -27.32
C PHE A 190 22.23 -1.03 -27.17
N GLN A 191 22.48 -2.26 -26.69
CA GLN A 191 23.85 -2.81 -26.62
C GLN A 191 24.25 -3.63 -27.86
N ASN A 192 23.34 -3.87 -28.81
CA ASN A 192 23.61 -4.67 -30.01
C ASN A 192 23.67 -3.85 -31.32
N ILE A 193 23.78 -2.52 -31.26
CA ILE A 193 23.87 -1.66 -32.45
C ILE A 193 25.28 -1.04 -32.60
N GLU A 194 26.21 -1.36 -31.69
CA GLU A 194 27.61 -0.89 -31.75
C GLU A 194 28.62 -2.06 -31.67
N ALA A 195 28.28 -3.21 -32.26
CA ALA A 195 29.19 -4.35 -32.43
C ALA A 195 29.39 -4.67 -33.92
#